data_AF-I1YKK1-F1
#
_entry.id   AF-I1YKK1-F1
#
_cell.length_a   1.000
_cell.length_b   1.000
_cell.length_c   1.000
_cell.angle_alpha   90.00
_cell.angle_beta   90.00
_cell.angle_gamma   90.00
#
_symmetry.space_group_name_H-M   'P 1'
#
loop_
_entity.id
_entity.type
_entity.pdbx_description
1 polymer ?
#
loop_
_entity_poly.entity_id
_entity_poly.type
_entity_poly.pdbx_seq_one_letter_code
_entity_poly.pdbx_strand_id
1 'polypeptide(L)' 'MSEQSKTITIDGVSYELDNLSEDARVQIHNVQLADNEIQRLNVQLGMARTARSTYVATLKSQLPEDVSKH' A
#
# COMPACT_ATOMS: atom_id res chain seq x y z
N MET A 1 24.03 30.70 5.69
CA MET A 1 22.77 30.02 5.33
C MET A 1 23.08 28.53 5.37
N SER A 2 22.39 27.75 6.19
CA SER A 2 22.67 26.33 6.36
C SER A 2 22.06 25.56 5.19
N GLU A 3 22.90 25.01 4.33
CA GLU A 3 22.53 24.02 3.32
C GLU A 3 21.95 22.80 4.06
N GLN A 4 20.63 22.64 3.98
CA GLN A 4 19.97 21.42 4.42
C GLN A 4 20.04 20.43 3.25
N SER A 5 21.08 19.60 3.23
CA SER A 5 21.16 18.47 2.32
C SER A 5 19.95 17.56 2.57
N LYS A 6 19.13 17.34 1.55
CA LYS A 6 17.98 16.46 1.65
C LYS A 6 18.47 15.03 1.50
N THR A 7 18.43 14.26 2.58
CA THR A 7 18.68 12.82 2.55
C THR A 7 17.40 12.03 2.29
N ILE A 8 17.45 11.06 1.38
CA ILE A 8 16.40 10.06 1.17
C ILE A 8 16.91 8.68 1.56
N THR A 9 16.06 7.86 2.17
CA THR A 9 16.37 6.47 2.49
C THR A 9 15.63 5.54 1.53
N ILE A 10 16.37 4.68 0.84
CA ILE A 10 15.86 3.67 -0.10
C ILE A 10 16.47 2.33 0.30
N ASP A 11 15.64 1.31 0.50
CA ASP A 11 16.06 -0.03 0.97
C ASP A 11 16.94 0.00 2.24
N GLY A 12 16.70 0.97 3.13
CA GLY A 12 17.47 1.15 4.36
C GLY A 12 18.81 1.86 4.20
N VAL A 13 19.17 2.29 2.98
CA VAL A 13 20.38 3.07 2.70
C VAL A 13 20.00 4.53 2.52
N SER A 14 20.65 5.44 3.26
CA SER A 14 20.47 6.89 3.09
C SER A 14 21.40 7.44 2.01
N TYR A 15 20.83 8.25 1.12
CA TYR A 15 21.51 8.95 0.05
C TYR A 15 21.28 10.45 0.19
N GLU A 16 22.33 11.25 0.07
CA GLU A 16 22.21 12.70 -0.09
C GLU A 16 21.76 13.00 -1.52
N LEU A 17 20.58 13.64 -1.68
CA LEU A 17 20.00 13.92 -3.00
C LEU A 17 20.91 14.78 -3.89
N ASP A 18 21.74 15.62 -3.27
CA ASP A 18 22.66 16.53 -3.96
C ASP A 18 23.84 15.78 -4.60
N ASN A 19 24.17 14.59 -4.09
CA ASN A 19 25.24 13.73 -4.63
C ASN A 19 24.76 12.77 -5.72
N LEU A 20 23.46 12.75 -6.02
CA LEU A 20 22.88 11.87 -7.03
C LEU A 20 22.93 12.48 -8.43
N SER A 21 22.91 11.62 -9.46
CA SER A 21 22.68 12.08 -10.82
C SER A 21 21.22 12.54 -11.01
N GLU A 22 20.97 13.33 -12.05
CA GLU A 22 19.60 13.74 -12.39
C GLU A 22 18.72 12.52 -12.70
N ASP A 23 19.24 11.57 -13.46
CA ASP A 23 18.55 10.31 -13.77
C ASP A 23 18.18 9.55 -12.50
N ALA A 24 19.08 9.48 -11.52
CA ALA A 24 18.80 8.82 -10.24
C ALA A 24 17.68 9.52 -9.46
N ARG A 25 17.67 10.87 -9.43
CA ARG A 25 16.58 11.64 -8.82
C ARG A 25 15.24 11.38 -9.49
N VAL A 26 15.21 11.26 -10.82
CA VAL A 26 13.99 10.91 -11.57
C VAL A 26 13.49 9.52 -11.19
N GLN A 27 14.37 8.52 -11.12
CA GLN A 27 13.95 7.17 -10.72
C GLN A 27 13.42 7.13 -9.29
N ILE A 28 14.05 7.88 -8.38
CA ILE A 28 13.57 8.03 -7.00
C ILE A 28 12.14 8.57 -6.96
N HIS A 29 11.88 9.62 -7.72
CA HIS A 29 10.54 10.18 -7.81
C HIS A 29 9.52 9.16 -8.34
N ASN A 30 9.89 8.40 -9.36
CA ASN A 30 9.02 7.34 -9.91
C ASN A 30 8.74 6.23 -8.88
N VAL A 31 9.75 5.82 -8.10
CA VAL A 31 9.57 4.83 -7.02
C VAL A 31 8.59 5.36 -5.97
N GLN A 32 8.77 6.59 -5.50
CA GLN A 32 7.86 7.20 -4.53
C GLN A 32 6.42 7.29 -5.06
N LEU A 33 6.25 7.58 -6.35
CA LEU A 33 4.93 7.60 -6.97
C LEU A 33 4.30 6.20 -6.98
N ALA A 34 5.07 5.17 -7.34
CA ALA A 34 4.62 3.79 -7.33
C ALA A 34 4.24 3.33 -5.91
N ASP A 35 5.06 3.66 -4.91
CA ASP A 35 4.80 3.31 -3.50
C ASP A 35 3.50 3.94 -2.98
N ASN A 36 3.26 5.22 -3.30
CA ASN A 36 2.02 5.90 -2.95
C ASN A 36 0.80 5.23 -3.60
N GLU A 37 0.93 4.80 -4.85
CA GLU A 37 -0.15 4.10 -5.55
C GLU A 37 -0.42 2.71 -4.96
N ILE A 38 0.63 1.97 -4.58
CA ILE A 38 0.52 0.69 -3.87
C ILE A 38 -0.21 0.88 -2.54
N GLN A 39 0.13 1.92 -1.78
CA GLN A 39 -0.57 2.23 -0.52
C GLN A 39 -2.05 2.52 -0.76
N ARG A 40 -2.38 3.32 -1.77
CA ARG A 40 -3.76 3.63 -2.15
C ARG A 40 -4.54 2.36 -2.50
N LEU A 41 -3.96 1.47 -3.31
CA LEU A 41 -4.56 0.20 -3.70
C LEU A 41 -4.78 -0.74 -2.50
N ASN A 42 -3.83 -0.79 -1.56
CA ASN A 42 -3.98 -1.57 -0.33
C ASN A 42 -5.14 -1.10 0.54
N VAL A 43 -5.38 0.21 0.63
CA VAL A 43 -6.56 0.76 1.33
C VAL A 43 -7.85 0.29 0.64
N GLN A 44 -7.93 0.40 -0.68
CA GLN A 44 -9.11 -0.04 -1.43
C GLN A 44 -9.36 -1.55 -1.29
N LEU A 45 -8.30 -2.35 -1.32
CA LEU A 45 -8.37 -3.79 -1.09
C LEU A 45 -8.87 -4.11 0.32
N GLY A 46 -8.42 -3.35 1.33
CA GLY A 46 -8.93 -3.47 2.70
C GLY A 46 -10.43 -3.22 2.80
N MET A 47 -10.92 -2.14 2.17
CA MET A 47 -12.36 -1.83 2.12
C MET A 47 -13.16 -2.95 1.45
N ALA A 48 -12.69 -3.46 0.32
CA ALA A 48 -13.34 -4.55 -0.40
C ALA A 48 -13.39 -5.84 0.42
N ARG A 49 -12.31 -6.18 1.15
CA ARG A 49 -12.26 -7.33 2.06
C ARG A 49 -13.29 -7.21 3.19
N THR A 50 -13.41 -6.03 3.79
CA THR A 50 -14.42 -5.76 4.83
C THR A 50 -15.84 -5.95 4.28
N ALA A 51 -16.16 -5.32 3.15
CA ALA A 51 -17.47 -5.45 2.51
C ALA A 51 -17.81 -6.92 2.20
N ARG A 52 -16.86 -7.66 1.61
CA ARG A 52 -17.02 -9.10 1.33
C ARG A 52 -17.29 -9.89 2.62
N SER A 53 -16.55 -9.62 3.69
CA SER A 53 -16.75 -10.31 4.98
C SER A 53 -18.16 -10.09 5.52
N THR A 54 -18.66 -8.85 5.46
CA THR A 54 -20.03 -8.51 5.87
C THR A 54 -21.05 -9.26 5.02
N TYR A 55 -20.90 -9.24 3.69
CA TYR A 55 -21.84 -9.94 2.80
C TYR A 55 -21.85 -11.46 3.02
N VAL A 56 -20.69 -12.07 3.27
CA VAL A 56 -20.61 -13.50 3.61
C VAL A 56 -21.31 -13.78 4.95
N ALA A 57 -21.13 -12.93 5.96
CA ALA A 57 -21.80 -13.09 7.25
C ALA A 57 -23.33 -12.98 7.11
N THR A 58 -23.82 -11.99 6.36
CA THR A 58 -25.24 -11.82 6.05
C THR A 58 -25.80 -13.00 5.27
N LEU A 59 -25.06 -13.49 4.25
CA LEU A 59 -25.50 -14.65 3.48
C LEU A 59 -25.62 -15.88 4.38
N LYS A 60 -24.63 -16.13 5.26
CA LYS A 60 -24.69 -17.26 6.20
C LYS A 60 -25.91 -17.22 7.12
N SER A 61 -26.38 -16.05 7.54
CA SER A 61 -27.59 -15.94 8.36
C SER A 61 -28.89 -16.13 7.58
N GLN A 62 -28.83 -16.11 6.24
CA GLN A 62 -29.97 -16.33 5.34
C GLN A 62 -30.00 -17.74 4.78
N LEU A 63 -28.88 -18.46 4.81
CA LEU A 63 -28.81 -19.84 4.39
C LEU A 63 -29.52 -20.73 5.42
N PRO A 64 -30.28 -21.75 4.97
CA PRO A 64 -30.83 -22.74 5.88
C PRO A 64 -29.69 -23.43 6.63
N GLU A 65 -29.90 -23.74 7.92
CA GLU A 65 -28.96 -24.58 8.65
C GLU A 65 -28.79 -25.90 7.90
N ASP A 66 -27.55 -26.36 7.79
CA ASP A 66 -27.23 -27.58 7.07
C ASP A 66 -27.94 -28.76 7.73
N VAL A 67 -29.08 -29.17 7.15
CA VAL A 67 -29.95 -30.24 7.66
C VAL A 67 -29.31 -31.63 7.47
N SER A 68 -28.05 -31.70 7.02
CA SER A 68 -27.34 -32.94 6.72
C SER A 68 -26.56 -33.55 7.89
N LYS A 69 -26.81 -33.09 9.13
CA LYS A 69 -26.42 -33.82 10.34
C LYS A 69 -27.57 -34.67 10.90
N HIS A 70 -27.86 -35.79 10.26
CA HIS A 70 -28.46 -36.97 10.90
C HIS A 70 -27.93 -38.24 10.25
#